data_AF-A0A6L8ES47-F1
#
_entry.id   AF-A0A6L8ES47-F1
#
_cell.length_a   1.000
_cell.length_b   1.000
_cell.length_c   1.000
_cell.angle_alpha   90.00
_cell.angle_beta   90.00
_cell.angle_gamma   90.00
#
_symmetry.space_group_name_H-M   'P 1'
#
loop_
_entity.id
_entity.type
_entity.pdbx_description
1 polymer ?
#
loop_
_entity_poly.entity_id
_entity_poly.type
_entity_poly.pdbx_seq_one_letter_code
_entity_poly.pdbx_strand_id
1 'polypeptide(L)'
;MSYRSLVGVLVFGSTLAFITAAAIHLWLPYTHGANYMYSYTYRGNPLWAFQDNVAAIEGLGAAHRTTGGLFFGIGIFVTTGLVILRMLYWWWPLHPLGYALSASWTLIVFWFPVLIAWGIKTPLLRYSGIRQYQRFRPFFLGMVFGEFSMAVVWSLISWAANVPAPFFPWP
;
A
#
# COMPACT_ATOMS: atom_id res chain seq x y z
N MET A 1 -31.32 -9.09 1.83
CA MET A 1 -30.31 -9.74 0.97
C MET A 1 -29.59 -10.81 1.80
N SER A 2 -29.58 -12.07 1.37
CA SER A 2 -28.85 -13.11 2.12
C SER A 2 -27.35 -12.94 1.85
N TYR A 3 -26.51 -13.20 2.85
CA TYR A 3 -25.05 -13.09 2.73
C TYR A 3 -24.49 -13.88 1.52
N ARG A 4 -25.17 -14.95 1.12
CA ARG A 4 -24.79 -15.83 0.00
C ARG A 4 -25.00 -15.20 -1.37
N SER A 5 -26.01 -14.34 -1.56
CA SER A 5 -26.20 -13.64 -2.83
C SER A 5 -25.21 -12.50 -3.03
N LEU A 6 -24.78 -11.86 -1.92
CA LEU A 6 -23.76 -10.81 -1.94
C LEU A 6 -22.40 -11.33 -2.42
N VAL A 7 -21.99 -12.52 -2.00
CA VAL A 7 -20.72 -13.13 -2.44
C VAL A 7 -20.71 -13.35 -3.95
N GLY A 8 -21.81 -13.87 -4.52
CA GLY A 8 -21.91 -14.09 -5.97
C GLY A 8 -21.78 -12.80 -6.79
N VAL A 9 -22.47 -11.74 -6.35
CA VAL A 9 -22.38 -10.42 -7.02
C VAL A 9 -20.99 -9.82 -6.88
N LEU A 10 -20.36 -9.92 -5.70
CA LEU A 10 -19.01 -9.40 -5.48
C LEU A 10 -17.98 -10.12 -6.33
N VAL A 11 -18.00 -11.45 -6.35
CA VAL A 11 -17.07 -12.25 -7.16
C VAL A 11 -17.24 -11.91 -8.63
N PHE A 12 -18.48 -11.94 -9.12
CA PHE A 12 -18.77 -11.60 -10.53
C PHE A 12 -18.31 -10.19 -10.87
N GLY A 13 -18.63 -9.19 -10.03
CA GLY A 13 -18.23 -7.80 -10.22
C GLY A 13 -16.72 -7.64 -10.23
N SER A 14 -16.01 -8.25 -9.29
CA SER A 14 -14.54 -8.19 -9.23
C SER A 14 -13.88 -8.86 -10.42
N THR A 15 -14.38 -10.02 -10.87
CA THR A 15 -13.83 -10.72 -12.04
C THR A 15 -14.09 -9.92 -13.32
N LEU A 16 -15.30 -9.39 -13.52
CA LEU A 16 -15.62 -8.57 -14.67
C LEU A 16 -14.75 -7.31 -14.70
N ALA A 17 -14.65 -6.59 -13.57
CA ALA A 17 -13.81 -5.40 -13.45
C ALA A 17 -12.34 -5.72 -13.80
N PHE A 18 -11.81 -6.83 -13.28
CA PHE A 18 -10.45 -7.28 -13.57
C PHE A 18 -10.23 -7.53 -15.07
N ILE A 19 -11.12 -8.27 -15.73
CA ILE A 19 -11.01 -8.57 -17.16
C ILE A 19 -11.07 -7.28 -17.99
N THR A 20 -12.02 -6.40 -17.69
CA THR A 20 -12.15 -5.12 -18.41
C THR A 20 -10.91 -4.23 -18.21
N ALA A 21 -10.40 -4.14 -16.98
CA ALA A 21 -9.22 -3.37 -16.66
C ALA A 21 -7.98 -3.93 -17.38
N ALA A 22 -7.80 -5.25 -17.37
CA ALA A 22 -6.69 -5.92 -18.06
C ALA A 22 -6.72 -5.66 -19.57
N ALA A 23 -7.89 -5.77 -20.20
CA ALA A 23 -8.04 -5.49 -21.63
C ALA A 23 -7.71 -4.03 -21.97
N ILE A 24 -8.21 -3.08 -21.18
CA ILE A 24 -7.95 -1.65 -21.38
C ILE A 24 -6.47 -1.31 -21.16
N HIS A 25 -5.86 -1.82 -20.08
CA HIS A 25 -4.45 -1.58 -19.78
C HIS A 25 -3.47 -2.19 -20.80
N LEU A 26 -3.90 -3.16 -21.59
CA LEU A 26 -3.13 -3.67 -22.73
C LEU A 26 -3.39 -2.86 -24.01
N TRP A 27 -4.65 -2.50 -24.26
CA TRP A 27 -5.05 -1.80 -25.49
C TRP A 27 -4.60 -0.33 -25.54
N LEU A 28 -4.71 0.41 -24.44
CA LEU A 28 -4.37 1.83 -24.37
C LEU A 28 -2.88 2.09 -24.72
N PRO A 29 -1.92 1.40 -24.08
CA PRO A 29 -0.50 1.67 -24.33
C PRO A 29 -0.04 1.15 -25.69
N TYR A 30 -0.69 0.11 -26.21
CA TYR A 30 -0.42 -0.43 -27.53
C TYR A 30 -0.81 0.55 -28.65
N THR A 31 -1.87 1.33 -28.43
CA THR A 31 -2.40 2.29 -29.43
C THR A 31 -1.82 3.70 -29.30
N HIS A 32 -1.64 4.20 -28.08
CA HIS A 32 -1.24 5.59 -27.82
C HIS A 32 0.22 5.72 -27.37
N GLY A 33 0.92 4.60 -27.17
CA GLY A 33 2.28 4.55 -26.67
C GLY A 33 2.36 4.76 -25.16
N ALA A 34 2.85 3.74 -24.45
CA ALA A 34 3.11 3.77 -23.00
C ALA A 34 3.97 4.97 -22.53
N ASN A 35 4.75 5.56 -23.43
CA ASN A 35 5.72 6.61 -23.15
C ASN A 35 5.13 7.96 -22.75
N TYR A 36 3.90 8.26 -23.19
CA TYR A 36 3.18 9.48 -22.86
C TYR A 36 2.11 9.28 -21.78
N MET A 37 1.99 8.06 -21.26
CA MET A 37 1.04 7.70 -20.22
C MET A 37 1.62 7.87 -18.82
N TYR A 38 0.79 7.62 -17.81
CA TYR A 38 1.20 7.71 -16.41
C TYR A 38 2.44 6.86 -16.14
N SER A 39 3.53 7.52 -15.77
CA SER A 39 4.87 6.95 -15.74
C SER A 39 5.00 5.80 -14.74
N TYR A 40 4.35 5.89 -13.59
CA TYR A 40 4.42 4.86 -12.56
C TYR A 40 3.85 3.52 -13.04
N THR A 41 2.64 3.51 -13.59
CA THR A 41 1.97 2.26 -14.02
C THR A 41 2.63 1.65 -15.25
N TYR A 42 3.03 2.46 -16.24
CA TYR A 42 3.47 1.96 -17.55
C TYR A 42 4.99 1.93 -17.75
N ARG A 43 5.77 2.50 -16.84
CA ARG A 43 7.25 2.44 -16.86
C ARG A 43 7.84 2.06 -15.50
N GLY A 44 7.53 2.81 -14.45
CA GLY A 44 8.18 2.69 -13.15
C GLY A 44 8.01 1.31 -12.50
N ASN A 45 6.76 0.93 -12.22
CA ASN A 45 6.45 -0.30 -11.48
C ASN A 45 6.90 -1.57 -12.21
N PRO A 46 6.62 -1.77 -13.52
CA PRO A 46 7.12 -2.94 -14.24
C PRO A 46 8.66 -3.01 -14.25
N LEU A 47 9.34 -1.86 -14.37
CA LEU A 47 10.79 -1.81 -14.47
C LEU A 47 11.49 -1.97 -13.11
N TRP A 48 10.88 -1.52 -12.01
CA TRP A 48 11.45 -1.67 -10.66
C TRP A 48 11.77 -3.12 -10.31
N ALA A 49 10.87 -4.05 -10.59
CA ALA A 49 11.11 -5.47 -10.36
C ALA A 49 12.31 -6.00 -11.15
N PHE A 50 12.52 -5.52 -12.38
CA PHE A 50 13.72 -5.87 -13.15
C PHE A 50 14.95 -5.20 -12.57
N GLN A 51 14.92 -3.89 -12.31
CA GLN A 51 16.05 -3.12 -11.78
C GLN A 51 16.60 -3.71 -10.48
N ASP A 52 15.73 -4.10 -9.54
CA ASP A 52 16.13 -4.71 -8.27
C ASP A 52 16.79 -6.09 -8.47
N ASN A 53 16.45 -6.79 -9.56
CA ASN A 53 16.95 -8.15 -9.84
C ASN A 53 18.02 -8.20 -10.94
N VAL A 54 18.32 -7.09 -11.64
CA VAL A 54 19.30 -7.05 -12.75
C VAL A 54 20.67 -7.54 -12.28
N ALA A 55 21.12 -7.16 -11.08
CA ALA A 55 22.40 -7.63 -10.53
C ALA A 55 22.45 -9.14 -10.30
N ALA A 56 21.29 -9.77 -10.01
CA ALA A 56 21.18 -11.22 -9.90
C ALA A 56 21.15 -11.90 -11.27
N ILE A 57 20.46 -11.30 -12.25
CA ILE A 57 20.35 -11.78 -13.64
C ILE A 57 21.71 -11.73 -14.35
N GLU A 58 22.48 -10.66 -14.16
CA GLU A 58 23.80 -10.47 -14.78
C GLU A 58 24.93 -11.23 -14.07
N GLY A 59 24.63 -11.98 -13.00
CA GLY A 59 25.64 -12.74 -12.24
C GLY A 59 26.59 -11.87 -11.41
N LEU A 60 26.36 -10.55 -11.35
CA LEU A 60 27.14 -9.59 -10.56
C LEU A 60 26.89 -9.72 -9.04
N GLY A 61 25.87 -10.49 -8.64
CA GLY A 61 25.49 -10.73 -7.24
C GLY A 61 26.51 -11.46 -6.35
N ALA A 62 27.63 -11.93 -6.89
CA ALA A 62 28.67 -12.64 -6.12
C ALA A 62 29.32 -11.76 -5.02
N ALA A 63 29.45 -10.44 -5.25
CA ALA A 63 29.99 -9.50 -4.26
C ALA A 63 29.03 -9.22 -3.09
N HIS A 64 27.74 -9.52 -3.23
CA HIS A 64 26.71 -9.29 -2.19
C HIS A 64 26.62 -10.44 -1.18
N ARG A 65 27.31 -11.56 -1.39
CA ARG A 65 27.11 -12.80 -0.61
C ARG A 65 27.59 -12.69 0.84
N THR A 66 28.68 -11.97 1.08
CA THR A 66 29.25 -11.77 2.43
C THR A 66 28.50 -10.70 3.21
N THR A 67 28.26 -9.54 2.58
CA THR A 67 27.52 -8.43 3.17
C THR A 67 26.05 -8.77 3.43
N GLY A 68 25.40 -9.49 2.51
CA GLY A 68 24.01 -9.95 2.66
C GLY A 68 23.85 -10.94 3.81
N GLY A 69 24.79 -11.88 3.98
CA GLY A 69 24.80 -12.80 5.11
C GLY A 69 24.99 -12.09 6.45
N LEU A 70 25.83 -11.05 6.49
CA LEU A 70 26.05 -10.24 7.69
C LEU A 70 24.80 -9.45 8.08
N PHE A 71 24.16 -8.75 7.14
CA PHE A 71 22.91 -8.02 7.42
C PHE A 71 21.76 -8.96 7.78
N PHE A 72 21.68 -10.14 7.14
CA PHE A 72 20.70 -11.17 7.51
C PHE A 72 20.92 -11.67 8.94
N GLY A 73 22.18 -11.93 9.33
CA GLY A 73 22.54 -12.29 10.70
C GLY A 73 22.19 -11.20 11.73
N ILE A 74 22.46 -9.93 11.41
CA ILE A 74 22.05 -8.79 12.24
C ILE A 74 20.53 -8.75 12.37
N GLY A 75 19.79 -8.94 11.27
CA GLY A 75 18.32 -8.96 11.28
C GLY A 75 17.76 -10.06 12.18
N ILE A 76 18.33 -11.27 12.12
CA ILE A 76 17.98 -12.38 13.03
C ILE A 76 18.27 -11.99 14.48
N PHE A 77 19.46 -11.47 14.75
CA PHE A 77 19.87 -11.10 16.11
C PHE A 77 18.95 -10.04 16.71
N VAL A 78 18.70 -8.95 15.98
CA VAL A 78 17.83 -7.84 16.44
C VAL A 78 16.41 -8.33 16.64
N THR A 79 15.85 -9.08 15.69
CA THR A 79 14.46 -9.57 15.79
C THR A 79 14.30 -10.53 16.95
N THR A 80 15.24 -11.46 17.14
CA THR A 80 15.24 -12.41 18.25
C THR A 80 15.37 -11.68 19.59
N GLY A 81 16.26 -10.68 19.68
CA GLY A 81 16.39 -9.82 20.85
C GLY A 81 15.09 -9.09 21.18
N LEU A 82 14.42 -8.49 20.19
CA LEU A 82 13.13 -7.83 20.38
C LEU A 82 12.03 -8.78 20.86
N VAL A 83 12.01 -10.01 20.34
CA VAL A 83 11.06 -11.05 20.77
C VAL A 83 11.33 -11.46 22.22
N ILE A 84 12.57 -11.74 22.59
CA ILE A 84 12.97 -12.11 23.95
C ILE A 84 12.65 -10.99 24.95
N LEU A 85 13.07 -9.76 24.65
CA LEU A 85 12.80 -8.59 25.49
C LEU A 85 11.30 -8.38 25.71
N ARG A 86 10.48 -8.66 24.68
CA ARG A 86 9.03 -8.56 24.82
C ARG A 86 8.42 -9.69 25.65
N MET A 87 9.01 -10.89 25.67
CA MET A 87 8.58 -11.95 26.58
C MET A 87 8.97 -11.66 28.03
N LEU A 88 10.12 -11.04 28.26
CA LEU A 88 10.62 -10.67 29.59
C LEU A 88 9.97 -9.41 30.17
N TYR A 89 9.69 -8.41 29.34
CA TYR A 89 9.21 -7.10 29.77
C TYR A 89 7.85 -6.78 29.14
N TRP A 90 6.79 -6.85 29.96
CA TRP A 90 5.42 -6.51 29.54
C TRP A 90 5.26 -5.06 29.04
N TRP A 91 6.09 -4.14 29.54
CA TRP A 91 6.02 -2.71 29.21
C TRP A 91 6.88 -2.31 27.99
N TRP A 92 7.58 -3.25 27.34
CA TRP A 92 8.51 -2.92 26.27
C TRP A 92 7.79 -2.33 25.04
N PRO A 93 8.12 -1.10 24.60
CA PRO A 93 7.37 -0.40 23.56
C PRO A 93 7.73 -0.85 22.14
N LEU A 94 8.89 -1.48 21.94
CA LEU A 94 9.37 -1.87 20.61
C LEU A 94 8.83 -3.23 20.19
N HIS A 95 8.04 -3.23 19.11
CA HIS A 95 7.39 -4.42 18.58
C HIS A 95 8.21 -5.01 17.41
N PRO A 96 8.53 -6.33 17.39
CA PRO A 96 9.29 -6.95 16.30
C PRO A 96 8.60 -6.80 14.93
N LEU A 97 7.26 -6.87 14.89
CA LEU A 97 6.47 -6.55 13.68
C LEU A 97 6.68 -5.11 13.18
N GLY A 98 6.81 -4.12 14.08
CA GLY A 98 7.08 -2.74 13.68
C GLY A 98 8.47 -2.58 13.09
N TYR A 99 9.45 -3.31 13.62
CA TYR A 99 10.80 -3.38 13.05
C TYR A 99 10.81 -4.05 11.67
N ALA A 100 10.08 -5.15 11.48
CA ALA A 100 9.99 -5.82 10.19
C ALA A 100 9.29 -4.96 9.12
N LEU A 101 8.26 -4.22 9.51
CA LEU A 101 7.49 -3.39 8.60
C LEU A 101 8.14 -2.03 8.33
N SER A 102 9.08 -1.55 9.14
CA SER A 102 9.61 -0.18 9.02
C SER A 102 10.31 0.08 7.68
N ALA A 103 10.88 -0.97 7.08
CA ALA A 103 11.48 -0.92 5.75
C ALA A 103 10.46 -1.14 4.60
N SER A 104 9.20 -1.42 4.92
CA SER A 104 8.17 -1.57 3.90
C SER A 104 7.80 -0.20 3.33
N TRP A 105 7.65 -0.13 2.00
CA TRP A 105 7.17 1.07 1.31
C TRP A 105 5.88 1.63 1.93
N THR A 106 4.96 0.73 2.28
CA THR A 106 3.71 1.06 2.98
C THR A 106 3.95 1.89 4.24
N LEU A 107 4.84 1.47 5.15
CA LEU A 107 5.09 2.28 6.35
C LEU A 107 5.85 3.57 6.05
N ILE A 108 6.72 3.59 5.05
CA ILE A 108 7.45 4.82 4.65
C ILE A 108 6.49 5.91 4.16
N VAL A 109 5.40 5.54 3.46
CA VAL A 109 4.39 6.50 3.00
C VAL A 109 3.34 6.79 4.08
N PHE A 110 2.90 5.76 4.80
CA PHE A 110 1.77 5.86 5.73
C PHE A 110 2.14 6.16 7.19
N TRP A 111 3.42 6.29 7.57
CA TRP A 111 3.80 6.52 8.97
C TRP A 111 3.08 7.72 9.60
N PHE A 112 2.96 8.83 8.87
CA PHE A 112 2.35 10.06 9.38
C PHE A 112 0.81 9.95 9.49
N PRO A 113 0.08 9.48 8.45
CA PRO A 113 -1.34 9.14 8.59
C PRO A 113 -1.63 8.15 9.72
N VAL A 114 -0.76 7.14 9.92
CA VAL A 114 -0.88 6.17 11.02
C VAL A 114 -0.70 6.85 12.37
N LEU A 115 0.25 7.78 12.48
CA LEU A 115 0.47 8.57 13.70
C LEU A 115 -0.75 9.44 14.04
N ILE A 116 -1.33 10.12 13.04
CA ILE A 116 -2.57 10.88 13.22
C ILE A 116 -3.71 9.95 13.63
N ALA A 117 -3.89 8.82 12.94
CA ALA A 117 -4.93 7.86 13.25
C ALA A 117 -4.79 7.33 14.69
N TRP A 118 -3.56 7.05 15.14
CA TRP A 118 -3.27 6.67 16.52
C TRP A 118 -3.59 7.80 17.51
N GLY A 119 -3.19 9.03 17.21
CA GLY A 119 -3.43 10.22 18.04
C GLY A 119 -4.91 10.58 18.19
N ILE A 120 -5.74 10.31 17.17
CA ILE A 120 -7.20 10.49 17.24
C ILE A 120 -7.88 9.28 17.90
N LYS A 121 -7.45 8.07 17.55
CA LYS A 121 -8.09 6.83 18.03
C LYS A 121 -7.90 6.62 19.54
N THR A 122 -6.73 6.96 20.08
CA THR A 122 -6.42 6.78 21.50
C THR A 122 -7.35 7.56 22.44
N PRO A 123 -7.57 8.89 22.29
CA PRO A 123 -8.53 9.62 23.11
C PRO A 123 -9.97 9.21 22.79
N LEU A 124 -10.30 8.92 21.52
CA LEU A 124 -11.63 8.50 21.13
C LEU A 124 -12.06 7.21 21.86
N LEU A 125 -11.16 6.23 21.97
CA LEU A 125 -11.42 5.00 22.72
C LEU A 125 -11.39 5.22 24.24
N ARG A 126 -10.50 6.09 24.74
CA ARG A 126 -10.34 6.34 26.18
C ARG A 126 -11.51 7.11 26.80
N TYR A 127 -12.07 8.09 26.09
CA TYR A 127 -13.12 8.96 26.62
C TYR A 127 -14.54 8.58 26.17
N SER A 128 -14.69 7.99 24.97
CA SER A 128 -15.99 7.86 24.31
C SER A 128 -16.52 6.42 24.24
N GLY A 129 -15.68 5.42 24.54
CA GLY A 129 -16.07 4.01 24.54
C GLY A 129 -16.39 3.44 23.15
N ILE A 130 -16.67 2.14 23.09
CA ILE A 130 -16.80 1.40 21.81
C ILE A 130 -18.01 1.85 20.97
N ARG A 131 -19.10 2.31 21.62
CA ARG A 131 -20.34 2.70 20.96
C ARG A 131 -20.18 3.97 20.13
N GLN A 132 -19.45 4.95 20.67
CA GLN A 132 -19.15 6.18 19.94
C GLN A 132 -18.13 5.94 18.82
N TYR A 133 -17.14 5.06 19.05
CA TYR A 133 -16.25 4.63 17.97
C TYR A 133 -17.01 4.06 16.77
N GLN A 134 -18.03 3.23 17.01
CA GLN A 134 -18.88 2.69 15.94
C GLN A 134 -19.64 3.78 15.18
N ARG A 135 -20.00 4.90 15.82
CA ARG A 135 -20.65 6.05 15.18
C ARG A 135 -19.69 6.87 14.32
N PHE A 136 -18.40 6.92 14.67
CA PHE A 136 -17.37 7.61 13.86
C PHE A 136 -16.79 6.74 12.74
N ARG A 137 -16.97 5.41 12.76
CA ARG A 137 -16.58 4.51 11.66
C ARG A 137 -16.97 5.01 10.26
N PRO A 138 -18.23 5.41 9.97
CA PRO A 138 -18.60 5.89 8.65
C PRO A 138 -17.84 7.17 8.24
N PHE A 139 -17.44 8.03 9.17
CA PHE A 139 -16.63 9.21 8.86
C PHE A 139 -15.23 8.83 8.35
N PHE A 140 -14.54 7.91 9.05
CA PHE A 140 -13.23 7.43 8.61
C PHE A 140 -13.30 6.67 7.28
N LEU A 141 -14.33 5.82 7.10
CA LEU A 141 -14.57 5.17 5.82
C LEU A 141 -14.86 6.20 4.72
N GLY A 142 -15.63 7.23 5.03
CA GLY A 142 -15.92 8.34 4.12
C GLY A 142 -14.67 9.09 3.66
N MET A 143 -13.69 9.31 4.55
CA MET A 143 -12.40 9.89 4.17
C MET A 143 -11.63 8.99 3.20
N VAL A 144 -11.59 7.68 3.45
CA VAL A 144 -10.96 6.71 2.55
C VAL A 144 -11.65 6.70 1.19
N PHE A 145 -12.98 6.59 1.16
CA PHE A 145 -13.74 6.64 -0.08
C PHE A 145 -13.62 7.99 -0.80
N GLY A 146 -13.50 9.09 -0.06
CA GLY A 146 -13.29 10.43 -0.60
C GLY A 146 -12.00 10.54 -1.41
N GLU A 147 -10.89 9.99 -0.89
CA GLU A 147 -9.60 9.94 -1.60
C GLU A 147 -9.73 9.22 -2.95
N PHE A 148 -10.32 8.02 -2.95
CA PHE A 148 -10.54 7.25 -4.19
C PHE A 148 -11.52 7.95 -5.15
N SER A 149 -12.56 8.60 -4.61
CA SER A 149 -13.55 9.32 -5.41
C SER A 149 -12.95 10.56 -6.06
N MET A 150 -12.00 11.24 -5.40
CA MET A 150 -11.31 12.39 -5.97
C MET A 150 -10.49 12.04 -7.21
N ALA A 151 -9.91 10.84 -7.28
CA ALA A 151 -9.24 10.38 -8.49
C ALA A 151 -10.22 10.31 -9.69
N VAL A 152 -11.45 9.84 -9.47
CA VAL A 152 -12.51 9.79 -10.50
C VAL A 152 -12.96 11.19 -10.89
N VAL A 153 -13.21 12.06 -9.90
CA VAL A 153 -13.65 13.44 -10.13
C VAL A 153 -12.62 14.22 -10.96
N TRP A 154 -11.34 14.17 -10.58
CA TRP A 154 -10.28 14.82 -11.35
C TRP A 154 -10.11 14.23 -12.75
N SER A 155 -10.25 12.91 -12.90
CA SER A 155 -10.20 12.27 -14.22
C SER A 155 -11.33 12.78 -15.14
N LEU A 156 -12.55 12.95 -14.60
CA LEU A 156 -13.68 13.50 -15.35
C LEU A 156 -13.48 14.98 -15.69
N ILE A 157 -12.97 15.78 -14.75
CA ILE A 157 -12.66 17.20 -14.98
C ILE A 157 -11.59 17.34 -16.07
N SER A 158 -10.52 16.56 -16.02
CA SER A 158 -9.46 16.58 -17.01
C SER A 158 -9.93 16.15 -18.39
N TRP A 159 -10.80 15.14 -18.47
CA TRP A 159 -11.46 14.76 -19.72
C TRP A 159 -12.34 15.89 -20.28
N ALA A 160 -13.16 16.52 -19.43
CA ALA A 160 -14.05 17.60 -19.85
C ALA A 160 -13.31 18.89 -20.24
N ALA A 161 -12.24 19.23 -19.52
CA ALA A 161 -11.46 20.44 -19.76
C ALA A 161 -10.35 20.25 -20.81
N ASN A 162 -10.09 19.01 -21.25
CA ASN A 162 -8.98 18.66 -22.14
C ASN A 162 -7.61 19.11 -21.59
N VAL A 163 -7.47 19.09 -20.26
CA VAL A 163 -6.25 19.44 -19.52
C VAL A 163 -5.63 18.15 -18.98
N PRO A 164 -4.29 17.98 -19.01
CA PRO A 164 -3.66 16.81 -18.42
C PRO A 164 -4.09 16.63 -16.97
N ALA A 165 -4.34 15.38 -16.59
CA ALA A 165 -4.69 15.05 -15.22
C ALA A 165 -3.58 15.50 -14.26
N PRO A 166 -3.92 16.11 -13.11
CA PRO A 166 -2.93 16.47 -12.12
C PRO A 166 -2.16 15.22 -11.70
N PHE A 167 -0.87 15.39 -11.44
CA PHE A 167 -0.06 14.28 -10.94
C PHE A 167 -0.63 13.81 -9.60
N PHE A 168 -1.16 12.59 -9.59
CA PHE A 168 -1.59 11.92 -8.37
C PHE A 168 -0.38 11.18 -7.79
N PRO A 169 0.17 11.60 -6.64
CA PRO A 169 1.13 10.81 -5.90
C PRO A 169 0.35 9.66 -5.25
N TRP A 170 0.28 8.52 -5.93
CA TRP A 170 -0.19 7.30 -5.31
C TRP A 170 0.81 6.85 -4.24
N PRO A 171 0.35 6.40 -3.05
CA PRO A 171 1.11 5.51 -2.19
C PRO A 171 1.42 4.19 -2.91
#